data_AF-A0AAN5Z2U3-F1
#
_entry.id   AF-A0AAN5Z2U3-F1
#
_cell.length_a   1.000
_cell.length_b   1.000
_cell.length_c   1.000
_cell.angle_alpha   90.00
_cell.angle_beta   90.00
_cell.angle_gamma   90.00
#
_symmetry.space_group_name_H-M   'P 1'
#
loop_
_entity.id
_entity.type
_entity.pdbx_description
1 polymer ?
#
loop_
_entity_poly.entity_id
_entity_poly.type
_entity_poly.pdbx_seq_one_letter_code
_entity_poly.pdbx_strand_id
1 'polypeptide(L)'
;MAAKHQNEGADTAPEVKKPKHGFRVGPENLPDGPWRRKVTKVKKELIHKAKVKKAYAKIKAREQENAQPAKTSEPAQDETPVEGAGEDKQPEEEGEKMHPTRHLMLADEAKAQENSVGEPSIDGNRRRTRRPGYYEKQLGKAAQLRQEQEARQAEFQRRREEREQKMADRDRYKKAMAKTRDRNGNKKLGRESSLLLDKVRKMVAEKK
;
A
#
# COMPACT_ATOMS: atom_id res chain seq x y z
N MET A 1 51.08 11.19 -51.06
CA MET A 1 49.64 11.33 -51.40
C MET A 1 48.82 10.51 -50.42
N ALA A 2 48.11 11.16 -49.51
CA ALA A 2 47.01 10.58 -48.71
C ALA A 2 46.13 11.75 -48.22
N ALA A 3 44.82 11.58 -48.22
CA ALA A 3 43.89 12.73 -48.23
C ALA A 3 43.72 13.42 -46.87
N LYS A 4 43.52 14.74 -46.94
CA LYS A 4 43.26 15.62 -45.80
C LYS A 4 41.75 15.66 -45.55
N HIS A 5 41.29 15.00 -44.49
CA HIS A 5 39.88 15.08 -44.09
C HIS A 5 39.55 16.46 -43.54
N GLN A 6 39.10 17.35 -44.41
CA GLN A 6 38.25 18.49 -44.03
C GLN A 6 36.86 17.93 -43.70
N ASN A 7 36.34 18.25 -42.53
CA ASN A 7 34.91 18.11 -42.26
C ASN A 7 34.39 19.47 -41.77
N GLU A 8 33.81 20.20 -42.71
CA GLU A 8 33.01 21.40 -42.45
C GLU A 8 31.80 21.00 -41.60
N GLY A 9 31.51 21.76 -40.55
CA GLY A 9 30.50 21.36 -39.56
C GLY A 9 30.55 22.14 -38.25
N ALA A 10 30.71 23.46 -38.35
CA ALA A 10 30.66 24.33 -37.17
C ALA A 10 29.20 24.46 -36.68
N ASP A 11 28.80 23.64 -35.71
CA ASP A 11 27.62 23.92 -34.85
C ASP A 11 27.57 23.06 -33.57
N THR A 12 28.65 23.08 -32.78
CA THR A 12 28.60 22.71 -31.36
C THR A 12 29.27 23.79 -30.53
N ALA A 13 28.47 24.73 -30.02
CA ALA A 13 28.95 25.71 -29.03
C ALA A 13 29.58 24.99 -27.83
N PRO A 14 30.72 25.47 -27.28
CA PRO A 14 31.38 24.81 -26.16
C PRO A 14 30.46 24.80 -24.95
N GLU A 15 30.01 23.61 -24.51
CA GLU A 15 29.12 23.49 -23.37
C GLU A 15 29.81 24.02 -22.11
N VAL A 16 29.43 25.22 -21.68
CA VAL A 16 29.99 25.90 -20.52
C VAL A 16 29.77 25.00 -19.29
N LYS A 17 30.86 24.41 -18.81
CA LYS A 17 30.87 23.48 -17.66
C LYS A 17 30.30 24.19 -16.44
N LYS A 18 29.01 23.96 -16.17
CA LYS A 18 28.29 24.54 -15.03
C LYS A 18 29.08 24.23 -13.76
N PRO A 19 29.36 25.23 -12.90
CA PRO A 19 30.19 25.02 -11.72
C PRO A 19 29.58 23.91 -10.87
N LYS A 20 30.37 22.86 -10.60
CA LYS A 20 29.94 21.73 -9.77
C LYS A 20 29.56 22.27 -8.39
N HIS A 21 28.27 22.27 -8.10
CA HIS A 21 27.81 22.81 -6.83
C HIS A 21 28.27 21.87 -5.70
N GLY A 22 28.91 22.44 -4.68
CA GLY A 22 29.40 21.68 -3.53
C GLY A 22 28.28 21.00 -2.73
N PHE A 23 28.65 20.26 -1.69
CA PHE A 23 27.71 19.49 -0.87
C PHE A 23 26.68 20.40 -0.17
N ARG A 24 25.54 20.62 -0.82
CA ARG A 24 24.40 21.37 -0.29
C ARG A 24 23.76 20.58 0.85
N VAL A 25 24.01 21.01 2.09
CA VAL A 25 23.28 20.57 3.27
C VAL A 25 22.04 21.44 3.42
N GLY A 26 20.96 21.07 2.73
CA GLY A 26 19.69 21.81 2.76
C GLY A 26 18.49 20.88 2.58
N PRO A 27 17.25 21.38 2.75
CA PRO A 27 16.03 20.55 2.71
C PRO A 27 15.84 19.73 1.43
N GLU A 28 16.41 20.18 0.31
CA GLU A 28 16.47 19.46 -0.98
C GLU A 28 17.30 18.16 -0.95
N ASN A 29 18.33 18.11 -0.09
CA ASN A 29 19.38 17.08 -0.13
C ASN A 29 19.48 16.26 1.16
N LEU A 30 18.78 16.66 2.22
CA LEU A 30 18.48 15.76 3.33
C LEU A 30 17.63 14.59 2.81
N PRO A 31 17.64 13.42 3.48
CA PRO A 31 16.73 12.32 3.14
C PRO A 31 15.30 12.71 3.51
N ASP A 32 14.68 13.55 2.67
CA ASP A 32 13.30 13.95 2.78
C ASP A 32 12.44 12.69 2.85
N GLY A 33 11.65 12.60 3.91
CA GLY A 33 11.23 11.32 4.48
C GLY A 33 10.42 10.48 3.47
N PRO A 34 10.30 9.15 3.69
CA PRO A 34 9.61 8.25 2.75
C PRO A 34 8.25 8.75 2.25
N TRP A 35 7.53 9.48 3.11
CA TRP A 35 6.26 10.13 2.82
C TRP A 35 6.35 11.27 1.80
N ARG A 36 7.34 12.17 1.86
CA ARG A 36 7.47 13.25 0.87
C ARG A 36 7.93 12.75 -0.49
N ARG A 37 8.80 11.73 -0.54
CA ARG A 37 9.12 10.99 -1.77
C ARG A 37 7.86 10.34 -2.38
N LYS A 38 6.98 9.77 -1.54
CA LYS A 38 5.68 9.21 -1.99
C LYS A 38 4.75 10.31 -2.53
N VAL A 39 4.60 11.44 -1.83
CA VAL A 39 3.76 12.57 -2.28
C VAL A 39 4.26 13.17 -3.60
N THR A 40 5.57 13.38 -3.74
CA THR A 40 6.17 13.89 -4.98
C THR A 40 6.04 12.91 -6.14
N LYS A 41 6.20 11.59 -5.89
CA LYS A 41 5.92 10.53 -6.89
C LYS A 41 4.46 10.55 -7.33
N VAL A 42 3.51 10.54 -6.38
CA VAL A 42 2.06 10.60 -6.67
C VAL A 42 1.69 11.86 -7.47
N LYS A 43 2.24 13.03 -7.12
CA LYS A 43 2.02 14.27 -7.87
C LYS A 43 2.57 14.17 -9.30
N LYS A 44 3.78 13.64 -9.49
CA LYS A 44 4.38 13.41 -10.83
C LYS A 44 3.54 12.42 -11.67
N GLU A 45 3.08 11.32 -11.06
CA GLU A 45 2.22 10.33 -11.73
C GLU A 45 0.86 10.91 -12.15
N LEU A 46 0.20 11.70 -11.30
CA LEU A 46 -1.06 12.38 -11.63
C LEU A 46 -0.89 13.34 -12.81
N ILE A 47 0.17 14.17 -12.79
CA ILE A 47 0.50 15.09 -13.89
C ILE A 47 0.77 14.32 -15.18
N HIS A 48 1.53 13.21 -15.12
CA HIS A 48 1.82 12.38 -16.29
C HIS A 48 0.55 11.73 -16.85
N LYS A 49 -0.29 11.12 -16.01
CA LYS A 49 -1.59 10.54 -16.43
C LYS A 49 -2.50 11.59 -17.06
N ALA A 50 -2.53 12.81 -16.53
CA ALA A 50 -3.29 13.91 -17.13
C ALA A 50 -2.72 14.35 -18.50
N LYS A 51 -1.40 14.42 -18.66
CA LYS A 51 -0.75 14.71 -19.95
C LYS A 51 -1.05 13.62 -20.99
N VAL A 52 -0.91 12.34 -20.63
CA VAL A 52 -1.22 11.20 -21.51
C VAL A 52 -2.69 11.22 -21.93
N LYS A 53 -3.64 11.42 -21.00
CA LYS A 53 -5.06 11.55 -21.33
C LYS A 53 -5.35 12.71 -22.29
N LYS A 54 -4.71 13.88 -22.10
CA LYS A 54 -4.85 15.03 -23.01
C LYS A 54 -4.25 14.77 -24.39
N ALA A 55 -3.11 14.10 -24.47
CA ALA A 55 -2.49 13.74 -25.75
C ALA A 55 -3.33 12.69 -26.51
N TYR A 56 -3.79 11.65 -25.81
CA TYR A 56 -4.66 10.63 -26.37
C TYR A 56 -5.99 11.20 -26.86
N ALA A 57 -6.63 12.11 -26.10
CA ALA A 57 -7.85 12.78 -26.53
C ALA A 57 -7.65 13.61 -27.82
N LYS A 58 -6.51 14.29 -27.98
CA LYS A 58 -6.17 15.02 -29.21
C LYS A 58 -5.95 14.08 -30.41
N ILE A 59 -5.24 12.97 -30.20
CA ILE A 59 -5.01 11.97 -31.25
C ILE A 59 -6.35 11.36 -31.67
N LYS A 60 -7.17 10.93 -30.72
CA LYS A 60 -8.49 10.35 -30.98
C LYS A 60 -9.44 11.32 -31.71
N ALA A 61 -9.44 12.61 -31.35
CA ALA A 61 -10.23 13.62 -32.07
C ALA A 61 -9.77 13.75 -33.53
N ARG A 62 -8.45 13.88 -33.77
CA ARG A 62 -7.87 13.95 -35.12
C ARG A 62 -8.11 12.67 -35.93
N GLU A 63 -8.06 11.51 -35.29
CA GLU A 63 -8.40 10.23 -35.92
C GLU A 63 -9.89 10.15 -36.27
N GLN A 64 -10.79 10.67 -35.43
CA GLN A 64 -12.22 10.74 -35.73
C GLN A 64 -12.55 11.74 -36.85
N GLU A 65 -11.85 12.88 -36.91
CA GLU A 65 -11.94 13.84 -38.01
C GLU A 65 -11.43 13.22 -39.33
N ASN A 66 -10.25 12.58 -39.31
CA ASN A 66 -9.69 11.88 -40.48
C ASN A 66 -10.49 10.64 -40.90
N ALA A 67 -11.20 9.98 -39.98
CA ALA A 67 -12.03 8.81 -40.24
C ALA A 67 -13.47 9.16 -40.69
N GLN A 68 -13.77 10.44 -40.94
CA GLN A 68 -14.97 10.84 -41.67
C GLN A 68 -14.65 11.23 -43.12
N PRO A 69 -14.55 10.26 -44.05
CA PRO A 69 -14.73 10.57 -45.46
C PRO A 69 -16.20 10.97 -45.71
N ALA A 70 -16.40 11.85 -46.69
CA ALA A 70 -17.65 12.49 -47.06
C ALA A 70 -18.93 11.65 -46.85
N LYS A 71 -19.79 12.08 -45.93
CA LYS A 71 -21.20 11.67 -45.89
C LYS A 71 -22.03 12.62 -46.74
N THR A 72 -22.35 12.16 -47.95
CA THR A 72 -23.46 12.66 -48.77
C THR A 72 -24.81 12.47 -48.07
N SER A 73 -25.82 13.12 -48.63
CA SER A 73 -27.19 13.30 -48.15
C SER A 73 -28.05 12.04 -47.89
N GLU A 74 -28.85 12.15 -46.82
CA GLU A 74 -30.23 11.65 -46.62
C GLU A 74 -30.56 10.16 -46.30
N PRO A 75 -31.75 9.88 -45.69
CA PRO A 75 -32.06 8.61 -45.00
C PRO A 75 -33.34 7.86 -45.45
N ALA A 76 -33.41 6.53 -45.28
CA ALA A 76 -34.67 5.75 -45.19
C ALA A 76 -34.45 4.27 -44.75
N GLN A 77 -35.33 3.77 -43.85
CA GLN A 77 -36.06 2.46 -43.86
C GLN A 77 -35.33 1.11 -44.13
N ASP A 78 -35.80 -0.07 -43.70
CA ASP A 78 -36.63 -0.55 -42.55
C ASP A 78 -36.57 -2.12 -42.53
N GLU A 79 -37.25 -2.77 -41.57
CA GLU A 79 -37.66 -4.20 -41.51
C GLU A 79 -36.69 -5.36 -41.13
N THR A 80 -37.28 -6.35 -40.45
CA THR A 80 -36.81 -7.72 -40.09
C THR A 80 -38.02 -8.68 -40.32
N PRO A 81 -38.17 -9.93 -39.79
CA PRO A 81 -37.31 -11.09 -39.44
C PRO A 81 -37.83 -12.44 -40.07
N VAL A 82 -37.54 -13.61 -39.43
CA VAL A 82 -38.32 -14.90 -39.35
C VAL A 82 -37.73 -16.20 -39.99
N GLU A 83 -37.34 -17.14 -39.10
CA GLU A 83 -37.59 -18.62 -38.96
C GLU A 83 -37.68 -19.59 -40.19
N GLY A 84 -37.43 -20.92 -40.13
CA GLY A 84 -37.10 -21.92 -39.08
C GLY A 84 -36.44 -23.17 -39.75
N ALA A 85 -36.57 -24.48 -39.40
CA ALA A 85 -37.10 -25.26 -38.26
C ALA A 85 -36.73 -26.80 -38.42
N GLY A 86 -36.85 -27.64 -37.38
CA GLY A 86 -36.77 -29.14 -37.40
C GLY A 86 -35.37 -29.78 -37.17
N GLU A 87 -35.19 -30.97 -36.57
CA GLU A 87 -36.11 -32.00 -36.02
C GLU A 87 -35.45 -32.83 -34.88
N ASP A 88 -36.28 -33.41 -33.99
CA ASP A 88 -35.89 -34.27 -32.84
C ASP A 88 -35.84 -35.78 -33.20
N LYS A 89 -34.94 -36.56 -32.55
CA LYS A 89 -35.14 -38.01 -32.30
C LYS A 89 -34.54 -38.45 -30.94
N GLN A 90 -35.29 -39.27 -30.21
CA GLN A 90 -34.90 -39.92 -28.95
C GLN A 90 -34.44 -41.39 -29.16
N PRO A 91 -33.79 -42.04 -28.17
CA PRO A 91 -32.79 -43.08 -28.42
C PRO A 91 -33.31 -44.53 -28.29
N GLU A 92 -32.54 -45.47 -28.85
CA GLU A 92 -32.67 -46.91 -28.63
C GLU A 92 -31.66 -47.39 -27.57
N GLU A 93 -32.04 -48.40 -26.78
CA GLU A 93 -31.20 -48.98 -25.71
C GLU A 93 -30.25 -50.05 -26.27
N GLU A 94 -29.00 -49.68 -26.52
CA GLU A 94 -27.89 -50.64 -26.63
C GLU A 94 -26.95 -50.53 -25.41
N GLY A 95 -26.30 -51.65 -25.06
CA GLY A 95 -25.44 -51.78 -23.88
C GLY A 95 -24.11 -51.03 -24.00
N GLU A 96 -24.15 -49.71 -24.12
CA GLU A 96 -22.97 -48.86 -24.17
C GLU A 96 -22.12 -48.99 -22.89
N LYS A 97 -20.81 -49.15 -23.07
CA LYS A 97 -19.84 -49.09 -21.98
C LYS A 97 -19.84 -47.68 -21.41
N MET A 98 -20.57 -47.48 -20.32
CA MET A 98 -20.84 -46.20 -19.68
C MET A 98 -19.54 -45.36 -19.59
N HIS A 99 -19.60 -44.12 -20.09
CA HIS A 99 -18.45 -43.23 -20.11
C HIS A 99 -17.85 -43.09 -18.69
N PRO A 100 -16.52 -43.04 -18.48
CA PRO A 100 -15.92 -43.02 -17.14
C PRO A 100 -16.43 -41.88 -16.26
N THR A 101 -16.79 -40.74 -16.87
CA THR A 101 -17.47 -39.61 -16.21
C THR A 101 -18.81 -40.00 -15.57
N ARG A 102 -19.58 -40.88 -16.22
CA ARG A 102 -20.88 -41.35 -15.76
C ARG A 102 -20.74 -42.39 -14.65
N HIS A 103 -19.68 -43.20 -14.67
CA HIS A 103 -19.31 -44.05 -13.54
C HIS A 103 -18.96 -43.22 -12.28
N LEU A 104 -18.24 -42.10 -12.43
CA LEU A 104 -17.95 -41.20 -11.30
C LEU A 104 -19.23 -40.58 -10.74
N MET A 105 -20.14 -40.09 -11.59
CA MET A 105 -21.44 -39.59 -11.14
C MET A 105 -22.27 -40.65 -10.40
N LEU A 106 -22.35 -41.87 -10.93
CA LEU A 106 -23.06 -42.97 -10.27
C LEU A 106 -22.42 -43.37 -8.93
N ALA A 107 -21.09 -43.31 -8.81
CA ALA A 107 -20.39 -43.57 -7.56
C ALA A 107 -20.63 -42.47 -6.51
N ASP A 108 -20.63 -41.20 -6.92
CA ASP A 108 -20.96 -40.06 -6.06
C ASP A 108 -22.44 -40.11 -5.61
N GLU A 109 -23.35 -40.52 -6.50
CA GLU A 109 -24.78 -40.64 -6.24
C GLU A 109 -25.11 -41.82 -5.29
N ALA A 110 -24.49 -42.99 -5.50
CA ALA A 110 -24.56 -44.12 -4.57
C ALA A 110 -24.01 -43.75 -3.19
N LYS A 111 -22.89 -43.00 -3.14
CA LYS A 111 -22.31 -42.49 -1.89
C LYS A 111 -23.18 -41.43 -1.21
N ALA A 112 -23.91 -40.62 -1.98
CA ALA A 112 -24.89 -39.68 -1.43
C ALA A 112 -26.10 -40.42 -0.83
N GLN A 113 -26.54 -41.52 -1.44
CA GLN A 113 -27.61 -42.38 -0.92
C GLN A 113 -27.18 -43.17 0.34
N GLU A 114 -25.96 -43.70 0.40
CA GLU A 114 -25.43 -44.38 1.59
C GLU A 114 -25.45 -43.45 2.83
N ASN A 115 -25.13 -42.17 2.63
CA ASN A 115 -25.17 -41.14 3.68
C ASN A 115 -26.59 -40.64 4.04
N SER A 116 -27.67 -41.13 3.41
CA SER A 116 -29.04 -40.65 3.65
C SER A 116 -29.93 -41.62 4.46
N VAL A 117 -29.46 -42.85 4.73
CA VAL A 117 -30.21 -43.88 5.45
C VAL A 117 -30.11 -43.74 6.99
N GLY A 118 -29.36 -42.75 7.49
CA GLY A 118 -29.21 -42.45 8.92
C GLY A 118 -29.52 -40.99 9.26
N GLU A 119 -30.42 -40.81 10.24
CA GLU A 119 -30.93 -39.54 10.82
C GLU A 119 -31.84 -38.66 9.93
N PRO A 120 -32.98 -38.18 10.47
CA PRO A 120 -33.70 -37.04 9.89
C PRO A 120 -32.87 -35.77 10.09
N SER A 121 -32.11 -35.40 9.06
CA SER A 121 -31.20 -34.25 9.07
C SER A 121 -31.87 -32.95 9.53
N ILE A 122 -31.48 -32.47 10.72
CA ILE A 122 -31.82 -31.14 11.26
C ILE A 122 -30.94 -30.05 10.60
N ASP A 123 -30.32 -30.32 9.44
CA ASP A 123 -29.32 -29.43 8.82
C ASP A 123 -29.89 -28.26 8.01
N GLY A 124 -31.23 -28.13 7.96
CA GLY A 124 -31.89 -26.94 7.43
C GLY A 124 -31.42 -25.63 8.10
N ASN A 125 -30.97 -25.70 9.37
CA ASN A 125 -30.48 -24.53 10.11
C ASN A 125 -28.93 -24.47 10.26
N ARG A 126 -28.22 -25.61 10.16
CA ARG A 126 -26.74 -25.65 10.35
C ARG A 126 -25.94 -24.88 9.27
N ARG A 127 -26.56 -24.52 8.14
CA ARG A 127 -25.93 -23.73 7.05
C ARG A 127 -26.07 -22.21 7.19
N ARG A 128 -26.99 -21.69 8.03
CA ARG A 128 -27.23 -20.23 8.17
C ARG A 128 -26.36 -19.56 9.23
N THR A 129 -25.98 -20.27 10.30
CA THR A 129 -25.23 -19.70 11.44
C THR A 129 -23.72 -19.52 11.20
N ARG A 130 -23.18 -20.01 10.08
CA ARG A 130 -21.73 -19.95 9.75
C ARG A 130 -21.31 -18.70 8.96
N ARG A 131 -22.27 -17.88 8.50
CA ARG A 131 -22.00 -16.64 7.78
C ARG A 131 -22.10 -15.47 8.75
N PRO A 132 -21.02 -14.69 8.97
CA PRO A 132 -21.12 -13.46 9.74
C PRO A 132 -22.17 -12.53 9.13
N GLY A 133 -22.97 -11.90 9.97
CA GLY A 133 -23.96 -10.90 9.59
C GLY A 133 -23.34 -9.75 8.79
N TYR A 134 -24.17 -9.08 8.00
CA TYR A 134 -23.74 -8.10 6.98
C TYR A 134 -22.75 -7.05 7.51
N TYR A 135 -22.97 -6.56 8.74
CA TYR A 135 -22.10 -5.57 9.40
C TYR A 135 -21.05 -6.16 10.36
N GLU A 136 -21.12 -7.44 10.75
CA GLU A 136 -20.19 -8.03 11.73
C GLU A 136 -18.74 -7.99 11.25
N LYS A 137 -18.50 -8.21 9.95
CA LYS A 137 -17.17 -8.08 9.34
C LYS A 137 -16.65 -6.63 9.36
N GLN A 138 -17.54 -5.64 9.37
CA GLN A 138 -17.16 -4.23 9.46
C GLN A 138 -16.87 -3.84 10.91
N LEU A 139 -17.71 -4.28 11.87
CA LEU A 139 -17.49 -4.09 13.30
C LEU A 139 -16.21 -4.78 13.78
N GLY A 140 -15.93 -6.00 13.34
CA GLY A 140 -14.67 -6.71 13.64
C GLY A 140 -13.44 -5.97 13.12
N LYS A 141 -13.48 -5.42 11.90
CA LYS A 141 -12.40 -4.58 11.37
C LYS A 141 -12.25 -3.26 12.13
N ALA A 142 -13.35 -2.63 12.53
CA ALA A 142 -13.31 -1.42 13.35
C ALA A 142 -12.69 -1.68 14.73
N ALA A 143 -13.03 -2.81 15.36
CA ALA A 143 -12.43 -3.25 16.63
C ALA A 143 -10.93 -3.53 16.49
N GLN A 144 -10.52 -4.26 15.44
CA GLN A 144 -9.10 -4.53 15.15
C GLN A 144 -8.30 -3.23 14.94
N LEU A 145 -8.82 -2.30 14.13
CA LEU A 145 -8.19 -1.00 13.90
C LEU A 145 -8.10 -0.19 15.20
N ARG A 146 -9.15 -0.20 16.03
CA ARG A 146 -9.14 0.46 17.33
C ARG A 146 -8.06 -0.11 18.26
N GLN A 147 -7.97 -1.43 18.36
CA GLN A 147 -6.94 -2.12 19.15
C GLN A 147 -5.52 -1.83 18.64
N GLU A 148 -5.30 -1.80 17.33
CA GLU A 148 -3.99 -1.45 16.74
C GLU A 148 -3.59 0.00 17.09
N GLN A 149 -4.53 0.95 17.03
CA GLN A 149 -4.27 2.34 17.39
C GLN A 149 -4.06 2.51 18.89
N GLU A 150 -4.84 1.85 19.74
CA GLU A 150 -4.66 1.86 21.20
C GLU A 150 -3.30 1.25 21.60
N ALA A 151 -2.89 0.14 20.99
CA ALA A 151 -1.56 -0.46 21.20
C ALA A 151 -0.41 0.48 20.76
N ARG A 152 -0.53 1.11 19.57
CA ARG A 152 0.45 2.09 19.07
C ARG A 152 0.53 3.33 19.96
N GLN A 153 -0.61 3.80 20.49
CA GLN A 153 -0.65 4.91 21.44
C GLN A 153 -0.02 4.52 22.78
N ALA A 154 -0.28 3.32 23.29
CA ALA A 154 0.35 2.82 24.51
C ALA A 154 1.87 2.69 24.39
N GLU A 155 2.40 2.16 23.28
CA GLU A 155 3.85 2.12 23.02
C GLU A 155 4.45 3.54 22.97
N PHE A 156 3.76 4.48 22.30
CA PHE A 156 4.21 5.87 22.24
C PHE A 156 4.17 6.58 23.60
N GLN A 157 3.15 6.30 24.41
CA GLN A 157 3.04 6.80 25.79
C GLN A 157 4.18 6.25 26.66
N ARG A 158 4.47 4.94 26.61
CA ARG A 158 5.59 4.34 27.36
C ARG A 158 6.94 4.96 26.98
N ARG A 159 7.25 5.06 25.68
CA ARG A 159 8.47 5.74 25.19
C ARG A 159 8.49 7.24 25.52
N ARG A 160 7.34 7.87 25.76
CA ARG A 160 7.24 9.26 26.19
C ARG A 160 7.49 9.39 27.70
N GLU A 161 6.83 8.57 28.52
CA GLU A 161 7.02 8.49 29.97
C GLU A 161 8.47 8.20 30.34
N GLU A 162 9.13 7.23 29.70
CA GLU A 162 10.56 6.93 29.89
C GLU A 162 11.45 8.16 29.62
N ARG A 163 11.17 8.90 28.54
CA ARG A 163 11.91 10.13 28.20
C ARG A 163 11.61 11.25 29.19
N GLU A 164 10.37 11.41 29.62
CA GLU A 164 9.96 12.42 30.60
C GLU A 164 10.55 12.12 31.98
N GLN A 165 10.58 10.86 32.42
CA GLN A 165 11.30 10.43 33.64
C GLN A 165 12.80 10.73 33.54
N LYS A 166 13.45 10.36 32.43
CA LYS A 166 14.88 10.63 32.21
C LYS A 166 15.20 12.14 32.18
N MET A 167 14.32 12.96 31.61
CA MET A 167 14.46 14.42 31.66
C MET A 167 14.20 14.99 33.06
N ALA A 168 13.17 14.51 33.76
CA ALA A 168 12.84 14.93 35.11
C ALA A 168 13.98 14.61 36.10
N ASP A 169 14.59 13.43 36.01
CA ASP A 169 15.74 13.07 36.83
C ASP A 169 16.99 13.90 36.48
N ARG A 170 17.24 14.17 35.20
CA ARG A 170 18.31 15.10 34.78
C ARG A 170 18.08 16.51 35.34
N ASP A 171 16.84 16.99 35.31
CA ASP A 171 16.50 18.34 35.74
C ASP A 171 16.45 18.45 37.27
N ARG A 172 16.04 17.39 37.99
CA ARG A 172 16.20 17.24 39.44
C ARG A 172 17.68 17.31 39.83
N TYR A 173 18.54 16.52 39.16
CA TYR A 173 19.98 16.53 39.38
C TYR A 173 20.61 17.90 39.06
N LYS A 174 20.21 18.54 37.96
CA LYS A 174 20.65 19.89 37.59
C LYS A 174 20.22 20.94 38.64
N LYS A 175 18.99 20.85 39.15
CA LYS A 175 18.49 21.72 40.24
C LYS A 175 19.24 21.48 41.55
N ALA A 176 19.58 20.23 41.88
CA ALA A 176 20.40 19.91 43.05
C ALA A 176 21.82 20.49 42.91
N MET A 177 22.47 20.29 41.76
CA MET A 177 23.78 20.88 41.42
C MET A 177 23.78 22.41 41.30
N ALA A 178 22.63 23.05 41.05
CA ALA A 178 22.53 24.51 41.15
C ALA A 178 22.55 24.97 42.61
N LYS A 179 21.94 24.22 43.53
CA LYS A 179 21.89 24.52 44.99
C LYS A 179 23.22 24.31 45.72
N THR A 180 24.22 23.69 45.09
CA THR A 180 25.57 23.54 45.65
C THR A 180 26.48 24.73 45.35
N ARG A 181 26.06 25.62 44.44
CA ARG A 181 26.83 26.81 44.09
C ARG A 181 26.47 27.97 45.01
N ASP A 182 27.48 28.73 45.39
CA ASP A 182 27.34 29.93 46.21
C ASP A 182 26.89 31.14 45.39
N ARG A 183 26.49 32.22 46.10
CA ARG A 183 26.16 33.52 45.50
C ARG A 183 27.29 34.08 44.63
N ASN A 184 28.54 33.77 44.98
CA ASN A 184 29.74 34.15 44.23
C ASN A 184 30.09 33.15 43.11
N GLY A 185 29.23 32.17 42.82
CA GLY A 185 29.41 31.15 41.79
C GLY A 185 30.31 29.96 42.17
N ASN A 186 31.02 30.04 43.30
CA ASN A 186 31.91 29.00 43.83
C ASN A 186 31.16 27.69 44.17
N LYS A 187 31.84 26.55 44.08
CA LYS A 187 31.29 25.21 44.32
C LYS A 187 31.46 24.78 45.77
N LYS A 188 30.39 24.38 46.45
CA LYS A 188 30.46 23.78 47.79
C LYS A 188 30.70 22.28 47.70
N LEU A 189 31.97 21.88 47.66
CA LEU A 189 32.41 20.47 47.53
C LEU A 189 31.67 19.51 48.47
N GLY A 190 31.44 19.88 49.73
CA GLY A 190 30.71 19.04 50.70
C GLY A 190 29.22 18.80 50.39
N ARG A 191 28.59 19.62 49.53
CA ARG A 191 27.22 19.39 49.00
C ARG A 191 27.23 18.76 47.61
N GLU A 192 28.32 18.90 46.85
CA GLU A 192 28.48 18.26 45.53
C GLU A 192 28.91 16.80 45.64
N SER A 193 29.73 16.47 46.65
CA SER A 193 30.27 15.13 46.86
C SER A 193 29.18 14.07 46.99
N SER A 194 28.14 14.32 47.79
CA SER A 194 27.01 13.39 47.95
C SER A 194 26.26 13.15 46.63
N LEU A 195 25.92 14.22 45.89
CA LEU A 195 25.25 14.12 44.59
C LEU A 195 26.09 13.38 43.53
N LEU A 196 27.41 13.58 43.55
CA LEU A 196 28.35 12.86 42.67
C LEU A 196 28.48 11.39 43.07
N LEU A 197 28.55 11.09 44.37
CA LEU A 197 28.61 9.72 44.89
C LEU A 197 27.33 8.95 44.57
N ASP A 198 26.15 9.55 44.71
CA ASP A 198 24.88 8.92 44.31
C ASP A 198 24.82 8.64 42.81
N LYS A 199 25.36 9.56 41.98
CA LYS A 199 25.48 9.33 40.53
C LYS A 199 26.45 8.18 40.22
N VAL A 200 27.61 8.11 40.89
CA VAL A 200 28.57 7.01 40.73
C VAL A 200 27.94 5.68 41.18
N ARG A 201 27.23 5.66 42.32
CA ARG A 201 26.49 4.49 42.80
C ARG A 201 25.49 3.99 41.77
N LYS A 202 24.71 4.87 41.13
CA LYS A 202 23.80 4.52 40.03
C LYS A 202 24.55 3.93 38.83
N MET A 203 25.60 4.59 38.34
CA MET A 203 26.39 4.11 37.19
C MET A 203 27.08 2.75 37.45
N VAL A 204 27.46 2.45 38.71
CA VAL A 204 28.02 1.15 39.10
C VAL A 204 26.93 0.08 39.21
N ALA A 205 25.73 0.44 39.67
CA ALA A 205 24.58 -0.46 39.73
C ALA A 205 24.02 -0.82 38.34
N GLU A 206 24.03 0.13 37.39
CA GLU A 206 23.65 -0.09 35.98
C GLU A 206 24.65 -0.94 35.19
N LYS A 207 25.85 -1.19 35.73
CA LYS A 207 26.95 -1.94 35.08
C LYS A 207 27.16 -3.34 35.68
N LYS A 208 26.34 -3.74 36.66
CA LYS A 208 26.28 -5.10 37.22
C LYS A 208 25.04 -5.81 36.70
#